data_AF-A0A928XY58-F1
#
_entry.id   AF-A0A928XY58-F1
#
_cell.length_a   1.000
_cell.length_b   1.000
_cell.length_c   1.000
_cell.angle_alpha   90.00
_cell.angle_beta   90.00
_cell.angle_gamma   90.00
#
_symmetry.space_group_name_H-M   'P 1'
#
loop_
_entity.id
_entity.type
_entity.pdbx_description
1 polymer ?
#
loop_
_entity_poly.entity_id
_entity_poly.type
_entity_poly.pdbx_seq_one_letter_code
_entity_poly.pdbx_strand_id
1 'polypeptide(L)'
;MTIESRFTAGGNFDLTINFDPRSFLAADPRSLPPVIGSWFSDQSPDQAASTLEKAREYLRQSIQLLFNGQPLALPKLTIQPIDGADNMPLKPDTQELHLLAKCAAPIPEGATEFQIAFGKNAATDLILLNALENAAERRPQVLFPGETSRPFVFRSTPPPAPAATQAAPKGSTTTTVVLVIALAAVFIGWRLLNKYRHFHRGHRKPKDRLQE
;
A
#
# COMPACT_ATOMS: atom_id res chain seq x y z
N MET A 1 3.67 -23.78 4.10
CA MET A 1 4.02 -22.79 5.17
C MET A 1 2.93 -21.73 5.26
N THR A 2 2.68 -21.17 6.44
CA THR A 2 1.80 -20.01 6.62
C THR A 2 2.56 -18.88 7.30
N ILE A 3 2.46 -17.66 6.77
CA ILE A 3 2.97 -16.44 7.40
C ILE A 3 1.79 -15.51 7.65
N GLU A 4 1.63 -15.10 8.90
CA GLU A 4 0.75 -14.01 9.29
C GLU A 4 1.57 -12.77 9.56
N SER A 5 1.23 -11.65 8.92
CA SER A 5 1.80 -10.35 9.23
C SER A 5 0.73 -9.42 9.81
N ARG A 6 1.11 -8.69 10.85
CA ARG A 6 0.25 -7.69 11.49
C ARG A 6 0.98 -6.37 11.62
N PHE A 7 0.39 -5.30 11.11
CA PHE A 7 0.95 -3.95 11.18
C PHE A 7 0.22 -3.13 12.25
N THR A 8 0.98 -2.58 13.19
CA THR A 8 0.45 -1.82 14.33
C THR A 8 0.44 -0.32 14.06
N ALA A 9 -0.49 0.38 14.72
CA ALA A 9 -0.55 1.84 14.66
C ALA A 9 0.74 2.46 15.22
N GLY A 10 1.36 1.80 16.20
CA GLY A 10 2.64 2.19 16.81
C GLY A 10 3.87 2.07 15.91
N GLY A 11 3.72 1.66 14.65
CA GLY A 11 4.83 1.60 13.69
C GLY A 11 5.70 0.37 13.83
N ASN A 12 5.16 -0.71 14.38
CA ASN A 12 5.80 -2.02 14.37
C ASN A 12 5.04 -2.98 13.45
N PHE A 13 5.70 -4.06 13.06
CA PHE A 13 5.05 -5.22 12.49
C PHE A 13 5.40 -6.47 13.29
N ASP A 14 4.43 -7.36 13.42
CA ASP A 14 4.60 -8.71 13.95
C ASP A 14 4.55 -9.71 12.80
N LEU A 15 5.42 -10.71 12.84
CA LEU A 15 5.31 -11.90 12.00
C LEU A 15 5.09 -13.13 12.87
N THR A 16 4.16 -13.98 12.44
CA THR A 16 3.99 -15.34 12.95
C THR A 16 4.09 -16.30 11.78
N ILE A 17 5.02 -17.25 11.86
CA ILE A 17 5.33 -18.18 10.78
C ILE A 17 5.11 -19.59 11.31
N ASN A 18 4.17 -20.31 10.71
CA ASN A 18 3.90 -21.71 11.00
C ASN A 18 4.39 -22.58 9.84
N PHE A 19 5.26 -23.54 10.14
CA PHE A 19 5.84 -24.40 9.13
C PHE A 19 6.18 -25.78 9.67
N ASP A 20 6.12 -26.74 8.75
CA ASP A 20 6.46 -28.14 9.00
C ASP A 20 7.98 -28.33 8.99
N PRO A 21 8.59 -29.03 9.98
CA PRO A 21 10.02 -29.34 9.99
C PRO A 21 10.52 -30.06 8.75
N ARG A 22 9.69 -30.88 8.09
CA ARG A 22 10.03 -31.59 6.85
C ARG A 22 10.57 -30.67 5.78
N SER A 23 10.19 -29.39 5.82
CA SER A 23 10.68 -28.32 4.94
C SER A 23 12.20 -28.15 4.93
N PHE A 24 12.90 -28.57 6.00
CA PHE A 24 14.37 -28.53 6.07
C PHE A 24 15.00 -29.88 6.44
N LEU A 25 14.20 -30.93 6.64
CA LEU A 25 14.69 -32.29 6.90
C LEU A 25 14.89 -33.09 5.60
N ALA A 26 14.17 -32.74 4.53
CA ALA A 26 14.26 -33.40 3.23
C ALA A 26 14.12 -32.40 2.08
N ALA A 27 14.61 -32.79 0.90
CA ALA A 27 14.46 -31.99 -0.32
C ALA A 27 13.01 -31.97 -0.83
N ASP A 28 12.28 -33.08 -0.72
CA ASP A 28 10.81 -33.13 -0.92
C ASP A 28 10.15 -33.47 0.43
N PRO A 29 9.50 -32.51 1.11
CA PRO A 29 8.84 -32.74 2.39
C PRO A 29 7.79 -33.86 2.36
N ARG A 30 7.18 -34.11 1.20
CA ARG A 30 6.13 -35.14 1.03
C ARG A 30 6.69 -36.56 1.01
N SER A 31 8.02 -36.71 0.86
CA SER A 31 8.70 -38.00 0.94
C SER A 31 8.79 -38.55 2.37
N LEU A 32 8.54 -37.72 3.38
CA LEU A 32 8.58 -38.10 4.79
C LEU A 32 7.16 -38.16 5.39
N PRO A 33 6.89 -39.11 6.31
CA PRO A 33 5.68 -39.07 7.12
C PRO A 33 5.66 -37.80 7.99
N PRO A 34 4.48 -37.34 8.44
CA PRO A 34 4.40 -36.25 9.42
C PRO A 34 5.33 -36.47 10.61
N VAL A 35 5.97 -35.41 11.06
CA VAL A 35 6.90 -35.46 12.20
C VAL A 35 6.07 -35.47 13.47
N ILE A 36 6.21 -36.51 14.30
CA ILE A 36 5.49 -36.60 15.58
C ILE A 36 6.18 -35.77 16.68
N GLY A 37 5.46 -35.46 17.76
CA GLY A 37 5.98 -34.65 18.87
C GLY A 37 7.25 -35.20 19.53
N SER A 38 7.34 -36.52 19.72
CA SER A 38 8.49 -37.16 20.36
C SER A 38 9.80 -36.97 19.59
N TRP A 39 9.74 -36.77 18.26
CA TRP A 39 10.93 -36.50 17.45
C TRP A 39 11.72 -35.28 17.93
N PHE A 40 11.05 -34.25 18.47
CA PHE A 40 11.71 -33.10 19.06
C PHE A 40 11.92 -33.28 20.57
N SER A 41 10.92 -33.81 21.29
CA SER A 41 10.97 -33.94 22.76
C SER A 41 12.05 -34.92 23.24
N ASP A 42 12.42 -35.91 22.44
CA ASP A 42 13.45 -36.90 22.78
C ASP A 42 14.87 -36.40 22.49
N GLN A 43 15.02 -35.21 21.90
CA GLN A 43 16.32 -34.62 21.59
C GLN A 43 17.02 -34.13 22.86
N SER A 44 18.35 -34.29 22.91
CA SER A 44 19.17 -33.58 23.90
C SER A 44 19.09 -32.06 23.69
N PRO A 45 19.45 -31.24 24.69
CA PRO A 45 19.45 -29.79 24.54
C PRO A 45 20.27 -29.29 23.33
N ASP A 46 21.44 -29.90 23.07
CA ASP A 46 22.30 -29.54 21.94
C ASP A 46 21.68 -29.93 20.59
N GLN A 47 21.02 -31.09 20.53
CA GLN A 47 20.29 -31.53 19.34
C GLN A 47 19.11 -30.60 19.05
N ALA A 48 18.33 -30.26 20.07
CA ALA A 48 17.21 -29.32 19.95
C ALA A 48 17.69 -27.94 19.48
N ALA A 49 18.79 -27.42 20.06
CA ALA A 49 19.39 -26.16 19.64
C ALA A 49 19.84 -26.18 18.18
N SER A 50 20.50 -27.25 17.75
CA SER A 50 20.93 -27.48 16.36
C SER A 50 19.74 -27.56 15.40
N THR A 51 18.68 -28.29 15.77
CA THR A 51 17.43 -28.38 15.01
C THR A 51 16.80 -27.01 14.82
N LEU A 52 16.72 -26.20 15.88
CA LEU A 52 16.16 -24.86 15.80
C LEU A 52 17.05 -23.91 14.97
N GLU A 53 18.37 -24.10 14.92
CA GLU A 53 19.22 -23.30 14.03
C GLU A 53 19.02 -23.66 12.56
N LYS A 54 18.86 -24.96 12.22
CA LYS A 54 18.49 -25.37 10.86
C LYS A 54 17.15 -24.75 10.44
N ALA A 55 16.19 -24.71 11.36
CA ALA A 55 14.91 -24.07 11.13
C ALA A 55 15.05 -22.55 10.88
N ARG A 56 15.88 -21.84 11.66
CA ARG A 56 16.18 -20.42 11.42
C ARG A 56 16.83 -20.20 10.06
N GLU A 57 17.81 -21.03 9.71
CA GLU A 57 18.52 -20.90 8.44
C GLU A 57 17.60 -21.14 7.24
N TYR A 58 16.74 -22.16 7.32
CA TYR A 58 15.72 -22.39 6.31
C TYR A 58 14.83 -21.17 6.10
N LEU A 59 14.35 -20.53 7.18
CA LEU A 59 13.51 -19.33 7.09
C LEU A 59 14.28 -18.14 6.50
N ARG A 60 15.56 -17.93 6.87
CA ARG A 60 16.41 -16.88 6.29
C ARG A 60 16.60 -17.06 4.78
N GLN A 61 16.76 -18.29 4.32
CA GLN A 61 16.92 -18.59 2.90
C GLN A 61 15.60 -18.52 2.12
N SER A 62 14.48 -18.79 2.79
CA SER A 62 13.17 -18.88 2.15
C SER A 62 12.41 -17.56 2.14
N ILE A 63 12.69 -16.63 3.05
CA ILE A 63 11.85 -15.43 3.25
C ILE A 63 12.71 -14.18 3.17
N GLN A 64 12.38 -13.30 2.23
CA GLN A 64 12.89 -11.94 2.16
C GLN A 64 11.72 -10.97 2.36
N LEU A 65 11.81 -10.16 3.41
CA LEU A 65 10.84 -9.08 3.63
C LEU A 65 11.16 -7.92 2.71
N LEU A 66 10.12 -7.29 2.14
CA LEU A 66 10.26 -6.08 1.33
C LEU A 66 9.34 -4.99 1.87
N PHE A 67 9.87 -3.78 2.01
CA PHE A 67 9.12 -2.57 2.32
C PHE A 67 9.33 -1.55 1.21
N ASN A 68 8.25 -1.11 0.55
CA ASN A 68 8.34 -0.28 -0.66
C ASN A 68 9.32 -0.87 -1.71
N GLY A 69 9.29 -2.20 -1.90
CA GLY A 69 10.22 -2.94 -2.75
C GLY A 69 11.67 -3.06 -2.25
N GLN A 70 12.03 -2.42 -1.13
CA GLN A 70 13.38 -2.49 -0.56
C GLN A 70 13.52 -3.67 0.41
N PRO A 71 14.60 -4.46 0.31
CA PRO A 71 14.78 -5.62 1.18
C PRO A 71 15.08 -5.23 2.63
N LEU A 72 14.41 -5.91 3.54
CA LEU A 72 14.71 -5.91 4.97
C LEU A 72 15.09 -7.33 5.39
N ALA A 73 16.26 -7.50 6.00
CA ALA A 73 16.67 -8.79 6.55
C ALA A 73 15.64 -9.28 7.58
N LEU A 74 15.37 -10.60 7.58
CA LEU A 74 14.42 -11.19 8.52
C LEU A 74 14.88 -10.90 9.96
N PRO A 75 14.06 -10.26 10.82
CA PRO A 75 14.41 -9.98 12.19
C PRO A 75 14.70 -11.26 12.98
N LYS A 76 15.33 -11.12 14.16
CA LYS A 76 15.60 -12.26 15.03
C LYS A 76 14.29 -12.99 15.37
N LEU A 77 14.24 -14.27 15.05
CA LEU A 77 13.10 -15.14 15.30
C LEU A 77 13.24 -15.88 16.64
N THR A 78 12.15 -15.93 17.40
CA THR A 78 11.94 -16.94 18.43
C THR A 78 11.19 -18.10 17.81
N ILE A 79 11.74 -19.32 17.88
CA ILE A 79 11.16 -20.53 17.29
C ILE A 79 10.88 -21.53 18.41
N GLN A 80 9.67 -22.09 18.41
CA GLN A 80 9.26 -23.15 19.33
C GLN A 80 8.51 -24.25 18.58
N PRO A 81 8.62 -25.52 19.03
CA PRO A 81 7.76 -26.57 18.54
C PRO A 81 6.34 -26.45 19.11
N ILE A 82 5.35 -26.82 18.30
CA ILE A 82 3.93 -26.78 18.62
C ILE A 82 3.23 -28.00 18.02
N ASP A 83 2.06 -28.32 18.55
CA ASP A 83 1.14 -29.25 17.92
C ASP A 83 0.53 -28.60 16.67
N GLY A 84 0.65 -29.27 15.53
CA GLY A 84 0.23 -28.77 14.22
C GLY A 84 -1.29 -28.66 14.06
N ALA A 85 -2.08 -29.38 14.86
CA ALA A 85 -3.53 -29.36 14.75
C ALA A 85 -4.16 -28.13 15.43
N ASP A 86 -3.56 -27.64 16.52
CA ASP A 86 -4.15 -26.60 17.37
C ASP A 86 -3.21 -25.43 17.70
N ASN A 87 -1.95 -25.47 17.25
CA ASN A 87 -0.89 -24.50 17.54
C ASN A 87 -0.55 -24.32 19.03
N MET A 88 -0.96 -25.26 19.88
CA MET A 88 -0.61 -25.27 21.31
C MET A 88 0.77 -25.91 21.53
N PRO A 89 1.35 -25.80 22.74
CA PRO A 89 2.58 -26.52 23.07
C PRO A 89 2.45 -28.04 22.79
N LEU A 90 3.58 -28.69 22.52
CA LEU A 90 3.61 -30.13 22.28
C LEU A 90 2.96 -30.92 23.43
N LYS A 91 2.18 -31.94 23.06
CA LYS A 91 1.60 -32.93 23.96
C LYS A 91 2.30 -34.28 23.72
N PRO A 92 2.26 -35.22 24.68
CA PRO A 92 2.84 -36.56 24.48
C PRO A 92 2.26 -37.32 23.29
N ASP A 93 1.02 -37.02 22.91
CA ASP A 93 0.28 -37.63 21.82
C ASP A 93 0.24 -36.77 20.53
N THR A 94 1.03 -35.69 20.44
CA THR A 94 1.11 -34.85 19.24
C THR A 94 1.53 -35.71 18.03
N GLN A 95 0.59 -35.89 17.10
CA GLN A 95 0.77 -36.70 15.88
C GLN A 95 1.46 -35.91 14.75
N GLU A 96 1.35 -34.59 14.77
CA GLU A 96 1.98 -33.72 13.79
C GLU A 96 2.55 -32.50 14.51
N LEU A 97 3.88 -32.38 14.47
CA LEU A 97 4.65 -31.30 15.04
C LEU A 97 4.88 -30.25 13.97
N HIS A 98 4.56 -29.00 14.29
CA HIS A 98 4.96 -27.84 13.52
C HIS A 98 5.96 -27.00 14.32
N LEU A 99 6.64 -26.08 13.64
CA LEU A 99 7.43 -25.02 14.26
C LEU A 99 6.70 -23.69 14.11
N LEU A 100 6.60 -22.96 15.21
CA LEU A 100 6.06 -21.62 15.27
C LEU A 100 7.21 -20.63 15.48
N ALA A 101 7.53 -19.85 14.45
CA ALA A 101 8.49 -18.76 14.55
C ALA A 101 7.76 -17.42 14.69
N LYS A 102 8.27 -16.55 15.56
CA LYS A 102 7.72 -15.21 15.81
C LYS A 102 8.82 -14.16 15.83
N CYS A 103 8.52 -12.98 15.30
CA CYS A 103 9.31 -11.78 15.53
C CYS A 103 8.43 -10.53 15.55
N ALA A 104 8.93 -9.49 16.19
CA ALA A 104 8.38 -8.13 16.12
C ALA A 104 9.53 -7.17 15.82
N ALA A 105 9.29 -6.20 14.94
CA ALA A 105 10.29 -5.22 14.55
C ALA A 105 9.63 -3.88 14.13
N PRO A 106 10.37 -2.76 14.22
CA PRO A 106 9.90 -1.49 13.70
C PRO A 106 9.74 -1.55 12.17
N ILE A 107 8.70 -0.89 11.68
CA ILE A 107 8.52 -0.63 10.25
C ILE A 107 9.56 0.41 9.82
N PRO A 108 10.29 0.20 8.69
CA PRO A 108 11.19 1.20 8.16
C PRO A 108 10.51 2.57 7.96
N GLU A 109 11.25 3.65 8.22
CA GLU A 109 10.71 5.00 8.08
C GLU A 109 10.20 5.26 6.65
N GLY A 110 9.02 5.87 6.54
CA GLY A 110 8.38 6.16 5.25
C GLY A 110 7.81 4.95 4.51
N ALA A 111 7.91 3.74 5.06
CA ALA A 111 7.31 2.56 4.43
C ALA A 111 5.78 2.60 4.51
N THR A 112 5.14 2.29 3.38
CA THR A 112 3.68 2.31 3.21
C THR A 112 3.13 0.97 2.74
N GLU A 113 3.97 0.15 2.11
CA GLU A 113 3.60 -1.17 1.59
C GLU A 113 4.59 -2.26 2.01
N PHE A 114 4.07 -3.47 2.15
CA PHE A 114 4.81 -4.67 2.53
C PHE A 114 4.61 -5.78 1.51
N GLN A 115 5.69 -6.51 1.22
CA GLN A 115 5.66 -7.73 0.42
C GLN A 115 6.58 -8.79 1.04
N ILE A 116 6.37 -10.04 0.63
CA ILE A 116 7.33 -11.12 0.81
C ILE A 116 7.81 -11.58 -0.56
N ALA A 117 9.13 -11.62 -0.75
CA ALA A 117 9.76 -12.40 -1.80
C ALA A 117 10.10 -13.78 -1.24
N PHE A 118 9.57 -14.82 -1.87
CA PHE A 118 9.70 -16.20 -1.42
C PHE A 118 10.79 -16.92 -2.19
N GLY A 119 11.68 -17.59 -1.46
CA GLY A 119 12.88 -18.21 -2.01
C GLY A 119 12.55 -19.25 -3.07
N LYS A 120 13.27 -19.22 -4.20
CA LYS A 120 13.12 -20.19 -5.31
C LYS A 120 13.34 -21.65 -4.91
N ASN A 121 14.05 -21.87 -3.80
CA ASN A 121 14.37 -23.20 -3.28
C ASN A 121 13.54 -23.55 -2.04
N ALA A 122 12.51 -22.77 -1.72
CA ALA A 122 11.63 -23.11 -0.60
C ALA A 122 10.91 -24.43 -0.88
N ALA A 123 10.82 -25.28 0.15
CA ALA A 123 10.39 -26.67 -0.02
C ALA A 123 8.85 -26.84 -0.09
N THR A 124 8.09 -25.78 0.23
CA THR A 124 6.62 -25.78 0.27
C THR A 124 6.08 -24.45 -0.24
N ASP A 125 4.84 -24.43 -0.71
CA ASP A 125 4.12 -23.18 -0.98
C ASP A 125 3.85 -22.37 0.31
N LEU A 126 3.63 -21.08 0.15
CA LEU A 126 3.37 -20.12 1.22
C LEU A 126 1.94 -19.58 1.15
N ILE A 127 1.20 -19.69 2.25
CA ILE A 127 -0.01 -18.90 2.49
C ILE A 127 0.37 -17.66 3.29
N LEU A 128 0.22 -16.48 2.71
CA LEU A 128 0.47 -15.19 3.35
C LEU A 128 -0.84 -14.54 3.77
N LEU A 129 -0.97 -14.21 5.05
CA LEU A 129 -2.13 -13.55 5.64
C LEU A 129 -1.70 -12.20 6.23
N ASN A 130 -2.02 -11.11 5.54
CA ASN A 130 -1.68 -9.77 6.01
C ASN A 130 -2.89 -9.11 6.68
N ALA A 131 -2.67 -8.36 7.77
CA ALA A 131 -3.69 -7.45 8.31
C ALA A 131 -3.15 -6.26 9.09
N LEU A 132 -4.05 -5.33 9.35
CA LEU A 132 -3.86 -4.23 10.29
C LEU A 132 -4.25 -4.68 11.71
N GLU A 133 -3.65 -4.07 12.74
CA GLU A 133 -3.81 -4.44 14.16
C GLU A 133 -5.26 -4.58 14.66
N ASN A 134 -6.22 -3.88 14.03
CA ASN A 134 -7.64 -3.93 14.38
C ASN A 134 -8.55 -4.45 13.25
N ALA A 135 -7.97 -4.98 12.17
CA ALA A 135 -8.74 -5.56 11.08
C ALA A 135 -9.02 -7.05 11.36
N ALA A 136 -10.30 -7.41 11.48
CA ALA A 136 -10.72 -8.81 11.57
C ALA A 136 -10.45 -9.57 10.26
N GLU A 137 -10.50 -8.88 9.12
CA GLU A 137 -10.24 -9.46 7.81
C GLU A 137 -8.73 -9.63 7.58
N ARG A 138 -8.33 -10.85 7.22
CA ARG A 138 -6.99 -11.14 6.69
C ARG A 138 -7.06 -11.12 5.17
N ARG A 139 -6.07 -10.55 4.50
CA ARG A 139 -5.96 -10.61 3.03
C ARG A 139 -5.06 -11.78 2.62
N PRO A 140 -5.62 -12.93 2.20
CA PRO A 140 -4.82 -14.09 1.83
C PRO A 140 -4.16 -13.92 0.46
N GLN A 141 -2.94 -14.41 0.35
CA GLN A 141 -2.23 -14.65 -0.90
C GLN A 141 -1.54 -16.01 -0.84
N VAL A 142 -1.49 -16.72 -1.95
CA VAL A 142 -0.67 -17.93 -2.10
C VAL A 142 0.54 -17.56 -2.94
N LEU A 143 1.72 -17.98 -2.50
CA LEU A 143 2.97 -17.82 -3.23
C LEU A 143 3.61 -19.19 -3.46
N PHE A 144 4.04 -19.43 -4.68
CA PHE A 144 4.91 -20.54 -5.04
C PHE A 144 6.39 -20.15 -4.86
N PRO A 145 7.31 -21.13 -4.72
CA PRO A 145 8.73 -20.86 -4.64
C PRO A 145 9.23 -19.95 -5.79
N GLY A 146 9.92 -18.86 -5.43
CA GLY A 146 10.44 -17.88 -6.38
C GLY A 146 9.51 -16.70 -6.68
N GLU A 147 8.27 -16.71 -6.19
CA GLU A 147 7.34 -15.61 -6.38
C GLU A 147 7.54 -14.47 -5.37
N THR A 148 6.99 -13.30 -5.69
CA THR A 148 6.87 -12.17 -4.76
C THR A 148 5.40 -11.81 -4.60
N SER A 149 4.94 -11.59 -3.37
CA SER A 149 3.55 -11.26 -3.09
C SER A 149 3.15 -9.94 -3.73
N ARG A 150 1.86 -9.73 -3.95
CA ARG A 150 1.32 -8.40 -4.26
C ARG A 150 1.53 -7.47 -3.06
N PRO A 151 1.77 -6.16 -3.29
CA PRO A 151 1.90 -5.18 -2.23
C PRO A 151 0.69 -5.15 -1.29
N PHE A 152 0.96 -5.21 0.01
CA PHE A 152 -0.01 -4.93 1.05
C PHE A 152 0.21 -3.52 1.58
N VAL A 153 -0.65 -2.59 1.18
CA VAL A 153 -0.63 -1.21 1.65
C VAL A 153 -1.15 -1.17 3.09
N PHE A 154 -0.27 -0.85 4.04
CA PHE A 154 -0.60 -0.78 5.47
C PHE A 154 -0.68 0.65 6.01
N ARG A 155 -0.22 1.64 5.22
CA ARG A 155 -0.40 3.07 5.46
C ARG A 155 -0.66 3.77 4.13
N SER A 156 -1.61 4.72 4.12
CA SER A 156 -1.76 5.61 2.98
C SER A 156 -0.55 6.55 2.90
N THR A 157 0.00 6.74 1.71
CA THR A 157 0.89 7.88 1.44
C THR A 157 0.14 9.16 1.81
N PRO A 158 0.75 10.09 2.58
CA PRO A 158 0.18 11.40 2.75
C PRO A 158 -0.15 11.99 1.37
N PRO A 159 -1.33 12.59 1.18
CA PRO A 159 -1.60 13.33 -0.05
C PRO A 159 -0.44 14.29 -0.30
N PRO A 160 0.05 14.43 -1.54
CA PRO A 160 1.03 15.47 -1.83
C PRO A 160 0.49 16.78 -1.27
N ALA A 161 1.32 17.49 -0.50
CA ALA A 161 0.93 18.78 0.06
C ALA A 161 0.28 19.58 -1.06
N PRO A 162 -0.93 20.16 -0.85
CA PRO A 162 -1.58 20.93 -1.89
C PRO A 162 -0.54 21.91 -2.42
N ALA A 163 -0.24 21.79 -3.72
CA ALA A 163 0.74 22.64 -4.37
C ALA A 163 0.44 24.05 -3.91
N ALA A 164 1.40 24.70 -3.24
CA ALA A 164 1.22 26.05 -2.76
C ALA A 164 0.75 26.85 -3.97
N THR A 165 -0.54 27.22 -3.98
CA THR A 165 -1.10 28.05 -5.02
C THR A 165 -0.21 29.27 -5.01
N GLN A 166 0.64 29.42 -6.01
CA GLN A 166 1.42 30.63 -6.17
C GLN A 166 0.39 31.74 -6.11
N ALA A 167 0.50 32.60 -5.09
CA ALA A 167 -0.40 33.72 -4.94
C ALA A 167 -0.42 34.41 -6.29
N ALA A 168 -1.61 34.42 -6.93
CA ALA A 168 -1.77 35.08 -8.20
C ALA A 168 -1.13 36.47 -8.07
N PRO A 169 -0.26 36.89 -9.01
CA PRO A 169 0.27 38.24 -8.96
C PRO A 169 -0.94 39.17 -8.86
N LYS A 170 -1.00 39.96 -7.78
CA LYS A 170 -2.08 40.93 -7.55
C LYS A 170 -2.16 41.79 -8.81
N GLY A 171 -3.12 41.46 -9.67
CA GLY A 171 -3.39 42.16 -10.90
C GLY A 171 -3.70 43.60 -10.55
N SER A 172 -2.80 44.48 -10.97
CA SER A 172 -2.89 45.92 -10.86
C SER A 172 -4.28 46.41 -11.25
N THR A 173 -4.91 47.20 -10.39
CA THR A 173 -6.25 47.80 -10.53
C THR A 173 -6.36 48.83 -11.67
N THR A 174 -5.35 48.94 -12.54
CA THR A 174 -5.28 49.94 -13.61
C THR A 174 -6.08 49.55 -14.87
N THR A 175 -6.42 48.28 -15.06
CA THR A 175 -7.09 47.83 -16.31
C THR A 175 -8.61 48.06 -16.30
N THR A 176 -9.25 48.14 -15.13
CA THR A 176 -10.72 48.29 -15.03
C THR A 176 -11.18 49.73 -15.32
N VAL A 177 -10.36 50.74 -15.02
CA VAL A 177 -10.73 52.16 -15.23
C VAL A 177 -10.75 52.52 -16.72
N VAL A 178 -9.82 51.98 -17.51
CA VAL A 178 -9.72 52.27 -18.96
C VAL A 178 -10.91 51.69 -19.72
N LEU A 179 -11.40 50.50 -19.34
CA LEU A 179 -12.54 49.86 -20.01
C LEU A 179 -13.86 50.60 -19.74
N VAL A 180 -14.05 51.13 -18.53
CA VAL A 180 -15.27 51.91 -18.17
C VAL A 180 -15.30 53.26 -18.89
N ILE A 181 -14.16 53.93 -19.05
CA ILE A 181 -14.07 55.21 -19.77
C ILE A 181 -14.35 54.99 -21.28
N ALA A 182 -13.81 53.92 -21.88
CA ALA A 182 -14.05 53.60 -23.27
C ALA A 182 -15.54 53.29 -23.55
N LEU A 183 -16.22 52.56 -22.66
CA LEU A 183 -17.64 52.26 -22.79
C LEU A 183 -18.52 53.50 -22.62
N ALA A 184 -18.18 54.42 -21.71
CA ALA A 184 -18.90 55.67 -21.53
C ALA A 184 -18.78 56.60 -22.76
N ALA A 185 -17.62 56.68 -23.39
CA ALA A 185 -17.40 57.49 -24.59
C ALA A 185 -18.22 57.00 -25.79
N VAL A 186 -18.31 55.67 -25.98
CA VAL A 186 -19.13 55.06 -27.04
C VAL A 186 -20.63 55.33 -26.81
N PHE A 187 -21.10 55.24 -25.56
CA PHE A 187 -22.50 55.48 -25.23
C PHE A 187 -22.92 56.95 -25.42
N ILE A 188 -22.05 57.89 -25.03
CA ILE A 188 -22.29 59.32 -25.23
C ILE A 188 -22.25 59.68 -26.72
N GLY A 189 -21.28 59.15 -27.47
CA GLY A 189 -21.19 59.34 -28.92
C GLY A 189 -22.42 58.83 -29.67
N TRP A 190 -22.93 57.64 -29.32
CA TRP A 190 -24.17 57.10 -29.90
C TRP A 190 -25.38 57.99 -29.56
N ARG A 191 -25.54 58.42 -28.30
CA ARG A 191 -26.68 59.27 -27.91
C ARG A 191 -26.70 60.61 -28.64
N LEU A 192 -25.53 61.23 -28.87
CA LEU A 192 -25.42 62.48 -29.61
C LEU A 192 -25.75 62.29 -31.11
N LEU A 193 -25.27 61.19 -31.72
CA LEU A 193 -25.55 60.87 -33.13
C LEU A 193 -27.04 60.59 -33.38
N ASN A 194 -27.71 59.93 -32.44
CA ASN A 194 -29.15 59.66 -32.53
C ASN A 194 -30.01 60.94 -32.41
N LYS A 195 -29.59 61.90 -31.58
CA LYS A 195 -30.25 63.22 -31.53
C LYS A 195 -30.03 64.02 -32.82
N TYR A 196 -28.84 63.95 -33.42
CA TYR A 196 -28.55 64.63 -34.69
C TYR A 196 -29.37 64.07 -35.87
N ARG A 197 -29.57 62.75 -35.93
CA ARG A 197 -30.40 62.12 -36.98
C ARG A 197 -31.88 62.49 -36.88
N HIS A 198 -32.40 62.76 -35.68
CA HIS A 198 -33.79 63.20 -35.51
C HIS A 198 -34.02 64.65 -35.97
N PHE A 199 -33.05 65.54 -35.79
CA PHE A 199 -33.17 66.94 -36.21
C PHE A 199 -33.22 67.11 -37.74
N HIS A 200 -32.58 66.25 -38.51
CA HIS A 200 -32.58 66.35 -39.98
C HIS A 200 -33.78 65.72 -40.70
N ARG A 201 -34.69 65.03 -39.99
CA ARG A 201 -35.95 64.53 -40.59
C ARG A 201 -37.08 65.57 -40.60
N GLY A 202 -36.93 66.71 -39.93
CA GLY A 202 -37.95 67.77 -39.84
C GLY A 202 -38.01 68.78 -40.99
N HIS A 203 -37.11 68.71 -41.98
CA HIS A 203 -37.02 69.70 -43.07
C HIS A 203 -37.08 69.11 -44.48
N ARG A 204 -37.98 68.15 -44.73
CA ARG A 204 -38.46 67.90 -46.10
C ARG A 204 -39.76 68.67 -46.32
N LYS A 205 -39.66 69.79 -47.04
CA LYS A 205 -40.83 70.53 -47.56
C LYS A 205 -41.61 69.63 -48.53
N PRO A 206 -42.95 69.62 -48.49
CA PRO A 206 -43.74 69.06 -49.57
C PRO A 206 -43.70 70.06 -50.74
N LYS A 207 -43.11 69.64 -51.87
CA LYS A 207 -43.30 70.31 -53.15
C LYS A 207 -43.57 69.27 -54.23
N ASP A 208 -44.76 69.41 -54.79
CA ASP A 208 -45.12 69.25 -56.20
C ASP A 208 -44.79 67.92 -56.89
N ARG A 209 -45.83 67.09 -57.04
CA ARG A 209 -46.08 66.36 -58.29
C ARG A 209 -47.58 66.35 -58.59
N LEU A 210 -47.97 67.28 -59.46
CA LEU A 210 -49.13 67.22 -60.35
C LEU A 210 -48.67 66.65 -61.71
N GLN A 211 -49.66 66.21 -62.51
CA GLN A 211 -49.63 65.61 -63.87
C GLN A 211 -49.49 64.09 -63.86
N GLU A 212 -50.39 63.28 -64.42
CA GLU A 212 -51.49 63.48 -65.40
C GLU A 212 -52.81 62.82 -64.95
#